data_AF-A0A938UPZ5-F1
#
_entry.id   AF-A0A938UPZ5-F1
#
_cell.length_a   1.000
_cell.length_b   1.000
_cell.length_c   1.000
_cell.angle_alpha   90.00
_cell.angle_beta   90.00
_cell.angle_gamma   90.00
#
_symmetry.space_group_name_H-M   'P 1'
#
loop_
_entity.id
_entity.type
_entity.pdbx_description
1 polymer ?
#
loop_
_entity_poly.entity_id
_entity_poly.type
_entity_poly.pdbx_seq_one_letter_code
_entity_poly.pdbx_strand_id
1 'polypeptide(L)'
;MAAALLFQASSGHARPMSRVFLNGVPAPVFFNDGDSFTVLGGTLEGTKARLAGFNTLESFGPVHRWGNWSPHELYITAKMATLNARRGVWHCHSELNRDGYGRILWTCPDLIIDQIRKGLAHAMTVTEEPAPKDQLEAMAAAQAERRGIWAHGIPEFILTSTHSNDEGYPGATYNRLVSTRTGASRKWLHKDNYRDCQEVCHETGSCMVHVHFSKRYGQQRAACLGH
;
A
#
# COMPACT_ATOMS: atom_id res chain seq x y z
N MET A 1 -11.17 -40.68 -42.26
CA MET A 1 -11.27 -39.20 -42.14
C MET A 1 -11.55 -38.87 -40.68
N ALA A 2 -10.57 -38.33 -39.95
CA ALA A 2 -10.74 -37.88 -38.58
C ALA A 2 -10.60 -36.36 -38.56
N ALA A 3 -11.68 -35.66 -38.20
CA ALA A 3 -11.70 -34.22 -38.06
C ALA A 3 -11.03 -33.84 -36.73
N ALA A 4 -9.91 -33.14 -36.79
CA ALA A 4 -9.27 -32.54 -35.62
C ALA A 4 -9.98 -31.23 -35.27
N LEU A 5 -10.73 -31.23 -34.17
CA LEU A 5 -11.26 -30.02 -33.53
C LEU A 5 -10.09 -29.29 -32.85
N LEU A 6 -9.64 -28.20 -33.46
CA LEU A 6 -8.70 -27.25 -32.86
C LEU A 6 -9.44 -26.44 -31.79
N PHE A 7 -9.20 -26.74 -30.51
CA PHE A 7 -9.54 -25.84 -29.41
C PHE A 7 -8.63 -24.61 -29.49
N GLN A 8 -9.16 -23.49 -29.95
CA GLN A 8 -8.54 -22.19 -29.75
C GLN A 8 -8.67 -21.82 -28.27
N ALA A 9 -7.59 -21.97 -27.52
CA ALA A 9 -7.47 -21.38 -26.20
C ALA A 9 -7.38 -19.85 -26.36
N SER A 10 -8.44 -19.14 -26.00
CA SER A 10 -8.42 -17.69 -25.84
C SER A 10 -7.64 -17.34 -24.57
N SER A 11 -6.31 -17.31 -24.66
CA SER A 11 -5.46 -16.80 -23.58
C SER A 11 -5.44 -15.27 -23.59
N GLY A 12 -6.56 -14.68 -23.19
CA GLY A 12 -6.70 -13.25 -22.95
C GLY A 12 -7.44 -13.04 -21.63
N HIS A 13 -6.77 -13.26 -20.50
CA HIS A 13 -7.34 -12.87 -19.21
C HIS A 13 -7.53 -11.35 -19.21
N ALA A 14 -8.78 -10.91 -19.37
CA ALA A 14 -9.12 -9.49 -19.24
C ALA A 14 -8.64 -8.99 -17.88
N ARG A 15 -7.93 -7.85 -17.87
CA ARG A 15 -7.51 -7.23 -16.61
C ARG A 15 -8.76 -6.92 -15.77
N PRO A 16 -8.82 -7.35 -14.49
CA PRO A 16 -9.98 -7.04 -13.67
C PRO A 16 -10.10 -5.53 -13.52
N MET A 17 -11.25 -4.99 -13.91
CA MET A 17 -11.53 -3.55 -13.86
C MET A 17 -12.41 -3.25 -12.65
N SER A 18 -12.03 -2.20 -11.93
CA SER A 18 -12.82 -1.63 -10.83
C SER A 18 -13.39 -0.29 -11.27
N ARG A 19 -14.57 0.06 -10.77
CA ARG A 19 -15.23 1.34 -11.08
C ARG A 19 -14.86 2.37 -10.02
N VAL A 20 -14.21 3.45 -10.44
CA VAL A 20 -13.87 4.59 -9.59
C VAL A 20 -14.38 5.87 -10.24
N PHE A 21 -15.02 6.75 -9.48
CA PHE A 21 -15.40 8.08 -9.93
C PHE A 21 -14.24 9.04 -9.67
N LEU A 22 -13.60 9.54 -10.73
CA LEU A 22 -12.50 10.50 -10.69
C LEU A 22 -13.05 11.89 -10.98
N ASN A 23 -13.07 12.78 -9.96
CA ASN A 23 -13.72 14.09 -10.06
C ASN A 23 -15.16 14.01 -10.61
N GLY A 24 -15.91 12.99 -10.16
CA GLY A 24 -17.29 12.72 -10.59
C GLY A 24 -17.43 11.96 -11.92
N VAL A 25 -16.34 11.71 -12.65
CA VAL A 25 -16.38 10.97 -13.91
C VAL A 25 -16.07 9.48 -13.67
N PRO A 26 -16.96 8.53 -14.04
CA PRO A 26 -16.68 7.11 -13.87
C PRO A 26 -15.52 6.69 -14.79
N ALA A 27 -14.49 6.08 -14.22
CA ALA A 27 -13.33 5.57 -14.91
C ALA A 27 -13.06 4.09 -14.53
N PRO A 28 -12.73 3.23 -15.50
CA PRO A 28 -12.23 1.90 -15.21
C PRO A 28 -10.78 2.01 -14.72
N VAL A 29 -10.47 1.34 -13.60
CA VAL A 29 -9.13 1.31 -13.03
C VAL A 29 -8.68 -0.12 -12.72
N PHE A 30 -7.37 -0.32 -12.63
CA PHE A 30 -6.76 -1.51 -12.08
C PHE A 30 -6.00 -1.17 -10.81
N PHE A 31 -6.46 -1.68 -9.66
CA PHE A 31 -5.73 -1.55 -8.41
C PHE A 31 -4.47 -2.43 -8.42
N ASN A 32 -3.31 -1.79 -8.32
CA ASN A 32 -2.00 -2.43 -8.23
C ASN A 32 -1.82 -3.05 -6.84
N ASP A 33 -2.27 -2.33 -5.82
CA ASP A 33 -2.32 -2.71 -4.42
C ASP A 33 -3.54 -2.02 -3.74
N GLY A 34 -3.58 -1.95 -2.42
CA GLY A 34 -4.72 -1.39 -1.69
C GLY A 34 -4.78 0.14 -1.65
N ASP A 35 -3.73 0.86 -2.09
CA ASP A 35 -3.65 2.33 -2.05
C ASP A 35 -3.09 2.97 -3.34
N SER A 36 -3.00 2.20 -4.43
CA SER A 36 -2.56 2.66 -5.74
C SER A 36 -3.31 1.95 -6.87
N PHE A 37 -3.65 2.69 -7.93
CA PHE A 37 -4.27 2.13 -9.14
C PHE A 37 -3.72 2.74 -10.42
N THR A 38 -3.95 2.07 -11.54
CA THR A 38 -3.71 2.57 -12.90
C THR A 38 -5.05 2.81 -13.59
N VAL A 39 -5.23 3.97 -14.23
CA VAL A 39 -6.44 4.28 -15.01
C VAL A 39 -6.38 3.55 -16.36
N LEU A 40 -7.46 2.86 -16.72
CA LEU A 40 -7.53 2.00 -17.91
C LEU A 40 -8.34 2.59 -19.07
N GLY A 41 -8.94 3.77 -18.89
CA GLY A 41 -9.71 4.42 -19.95
C GLY A 41 -10.13 5.84 -19.59
N GLY A 42 -10.58 6.58 -20.60
CA GLY A 42 -10.97 7.99 -20.48
C GLY A 42 -9.77 8.94 -20.61
N THR A 43 -9.97 10.21 -20.28
CA THR A 43 -8.97 11.28 -20.49
C THR A 43 -7.69 11.13 -19.66
N LEU A 44 -7.73 10.30 -18.61
CA LEU A 44 -6.60 10.02 -17.71
C LEU A 44 -6.00 8.62 -17.95
N GLU A 45 -6.34 7.95 -19.06
CA GLU A 45 -5.82 6.61 -19.37
C GLU A 45 -4.29 6.52 -19.27
N GLY A 46 -3.80 5.42 -18.70
CA GLY A 46 -2.38 5.16 -18.51
C GLY A 46 -1.75 5.89 -17.33
N THR A 47 -2.45 6.85 -16.70
CA THR A 47 -1.95 7.49 -15.48
C THR A 47 -2.01 6.54 -14.29
N LYS A 48 -1.07 6.74 -13.36
CA LYS A 48 -0.99 6.02 -12.08
C LYS A 48 -1.45 6.93 -10.96
N ALA A 49 -2.16 6.38 -9.99
CA ALA A 49 -2.64 7.06 -8.80
C ALA A 49 -1.87 6.60 -7.57
N ARG A 50 -1.63 7.52 -6.64
CA ARG A 50 -1.34 7.24 -5.24
C ARG A 50 -2.47 7.82 -4.40
N LEU A 51 -3.05 7.00 -3.53
CA LEU A 51 -4.13 7.43 -2.66
C LEU A 51 -3.58 8.08 -1.39
N ALA A 52 -4.13 9.24 -1.04
CA ALA A 52 -3.75 10.01 0.13
C ALA A 52 -4.65 9.69 1.33
N GLY A 53 -4.18 10.02 2.54
CA GLY A 53 -4.94 9.90 3.81
C GLY A 53 -4.83 8.54 4.50
N PHE A 54 -4.36 7.50 3.82
CA PHE A 54 -4.16 6.18 4.40
C PHE A 54 -2.97 5.48 3.77
N ASN A 55 -2.54 4.39 4.41
CA ASN A 55 -1.59 3.48 3.81
C ASN A 55 -1.99 2.04 4.11
N THR A 56 -1.92 1.22 3.07
CA THR A 56 -1.99 -0.24 3.19
C THR A 56 -0.58 -0.78 3.36
N LEU A 57 -0.45 -1.95 3.97
CA LEU A 57 0.86 -2.60 4.07
C LEU A 57 1.41 -2.91 2.69
N GLU A 58 2.74 -2.93 2.59
CA GLU A 58 3.42 -3.18 1.33
C GLU A 58 3.04 -4.55 0.77
N SER A 59 2.66 -4.56 -0.51
CA SER A 59 2.11 -5.75 -1.16
C SER A 59 3.12 -6.43 -2.09
N PHE A 60 4.39 -6.04 -2.05
CA PHE A 60 5.46 -6.67 -2.83
C PHE A 60 6.07 -7.91 -2.17
N GLY A 61 5.70 -8.24 -0.92
CA GLY A 61 6.06 -9.48 -0.27
C GLY A 61 5.78 -9.45 1.25
N PRO A 62 6.11 -10.54 1.96
CA PRO A 62 5.96 -10.66 3.42
C PRO A 62 7.05 -9.88 4.15
N VAL A 63 6.99 -8.56 4.07
CA VAL A 63 8.05 -7.67 4.58
C VAL A 63 7.77 -7.08 5.94
N HIS A 64 6.51 -7.00 6.37
CA HIS A 64 6.16 -6.39 7.65
C HIS A 64 6.10 -7.41 8.78
N ARG A 65 6.49 -7.01 10.00
CA ARG A 65 6.34 -7.82 11.22
C ARG A 65 6.17 -6.94 12.46
N TRP A 66 5.29 -7.33 13.36
CA TRP A 66 5.20 -6.82 14.73
C TRP A 66 4.34 -7.76 15.59
N GLY A 67 4.47 -7.65 16.91
CA GLY A 67 3.73 -8.52 17.84
C GLY A 67 3.97 -10.00 17.51
N ASN A 68 2.88 -10.77 17.48
CA ASN A 68 2.92 -12.20 17.17
C ASN A 68 2.51 -12.52 15.71
N TRP A 69 2.48 -11.52 14.82
CA TRP A 69 2.24 -11.77 13.41
C TRP A 69 3.40 -12.52 12.77
N SER A 70 3.09 -13.52 11.93
CA SER A 70 4.02 -13.92 10.88
C SER A 70 4.01 -12.88 9.75
N PRO A 71 5.13 -12.69 9.04
CA PRO A 71 5.17 -11.76 7.91
C PRO A 71 4.20 -12.10 6.78
N HIS A 72 3.89 -13.40 6.59
CA HIS A 72 2.94 -13.85 5.56
C HIS A 72 1.49 -13.49 5.88
N GLU A 73 1.08 -13.50 7.14
CA GLU A 73 -0.27 -13.10 7.51
C GLU A 73 -0.53 -11.61 7.27
N LEU A 74 0.47 -10.76 7.58
CA LEU A 74 0.40 -9.33 7.27
C LEU A 74 0.39 -9.10 5.75
N TYR A 75 1.16 -9.89 4.99
CA TYR A 75 1.10 -9.87 3.53
C TYR A 75 -0.27 -10.27 2.97
N ILE A 76 -0.91 -11.30 3.54
CA ILE A 76 -2.28 -11.66 3.20
C ILE A 76 -3.21 -10.47 3.46
N THR A 77 -3.05 -9.78 4.58
CA THR A 77 -3.84 -8.58 4.89
C THR A 77 -3.64 -7.47 3.85
N ALA A 78 -2.41 -7.25 3.37
CA ALA A 78 -2.14 -6.34 2.24
C ALA A 78 -2.87 -6.76 0.95
N LYS A 79 -2.93 -8.06 0.67
CA LYS A 79 -3.69 -8.60 -0.48
C LYS A 79 -5.20 -8.47 -0.29
N MET A 80 -5.70 -8.62 0.93
CA MET A 80 -7.10 -8.38 1.25
C MET A 80 -7.47 -6.90 1.07
N ALA A 81 -6.58 -5.96 1.40
CA ALA A 81 -6.76 -4.54 1.11
C ALA A 81 -6.90 -4.28 -0.40
N THR A 82 -6.06 -4.92 -1.21
CA THR A 82 -6.13 -4.86 -2.68
C THR A 82 -7.46 -5.43 -3.20
N LEU A 83 -7.88 -6.59 -2.68
CA LEU A 83 -9.14 -7.23 -3.07
C LEU A 83 -10.36 -6.37 -2.70
N ASN A 84 -10.34 -5.76 -1.51
CA ASN A 84 -11.38 -4.86 -1.05
C ASN A 84 -11.51 -3.65 -1.98
N ALA A 85 -10.38 -2.98 -2.27
CA ALA A 85 -10.34 -1.87 -3.22
C ALA A 85 -10.86 -2.28 -4.61
N ARG A 86 -10.57 -3.50 -5.07
CA ARG A 86 -11.03 -3.99 -6.38
C ARG A 86 -12.54 -4.23 -6.46
N ARG A 87 -13.18 -4.62 -5.36
CA ARG A 87 -14.59 -5.02 -5.33
C ARG A 87 -15.56 -3.87 -5.09
N GLY A 88 -15.08 -2.75 -4.55
CA GLY A 88 -15.92 -1.59 -4.26
C GLY A 88 -16.13 -0.66 -5.43
N VAL A 89 -16.91 0.38 -5.16
CA VAL A 89 -17.11 1.55 -6.01
C VAL A 89 -16.73 2.76 -5.17
N TRP A 90 -15.78 3.56 -5.66
CA TRP A 90 -15.14 4.59 -4.86
C TRP A 90 -15.22 5.96 -5.53
N HIS A 91 -15.28 7.02 -4.73
CA HIS A 91 -15.38 8.39 -5.19
C HIS A 91 -14.14 9.16 -4.78
N CYS A 92 -13.37 9.56 -5.79
CA CYS A 92 -12.08 10.19 -5.62
C CYS A 92 -12.08 11.60 -6.20
N HIS A 93 -11.36 12.50 -5.54
CA HIS A 93 -11.12 13.87 -6.02
C HIS A 93 -9.62 14.19 -6.04
N SER A 94 -9.23 15.10 -6.93
CA SER A 94 -7.84 15.52 -7.11
C SER A 94 -7.74 16.84 -7.87
N GLU A 95 -6.76 17.65 -7.46
CA GLU A 95 -6.24 18.82 -8.20
C GLU A 95 -5.18 18.42 -9.25
N LEU A 96 -5.03 17.12 -9.52
CA LEU A 96 -4.10 16.51 -10.48
C LEU A 96 -2.60 16.72 -10.19
N ASN A 97 -2.27 17.10 -8.96
CA ASN A 97 -0.90 17.16 -8.46
C ASN A 97 -0.23 15.79 -8.53
N ARG A 98 1.08 15.79 -8.81
CA ARG A 98 1.88 14.57 -8.92
C ARG A 98 2.87 14.43 -7.77
N ASP A 99 3.11 13.19 -7.35
CA ASP A 99 4.20 12.85 -6.44
C ASP A 99 5.55 12.76 -7.17
N GLY A 100 6.63 12.53 -6.42
CA GLY A 100 7.98 12.39 -6.97
C GLY A 100 8.17 11.22 -7.93
N TYR A 101 7.22 10.29 -7.99
CA TYR A 101 7.19 9.16 -8.93
C TYR A 101 6.28 9.41 -10.14
N GLY A 102 5.74 10.63 -10.28
CA GLY A 102 4.85 11.02 -11.35
C GLY A 102 3.43 10.48 -11.22
N ARG A 103 3.05 9.89 -10.08
CA ARG A 103 1.68 9.42 -9.82
C ARG A 103 0.80 10.59 -9.42
N ILE A 104 -0.43 10.62 -9.92
CA ILE A 104 -1.42 11.62 -9.53
C ILE A 104 -1.89 11.31 -8.10
N LEU A 105 -1.92 12.32 -7.24
CA LEU A 105 -2.43 12.22 -5.87
C LEU A 105 -3.96 12.30 -5.87
N TRP A 106 -4.61 11.25 -5.38
CA TRP A 106 -6.07 11.19 -5.27
C TRP A 106 -6.49 11.01 -3.82
N THR A 107 -7.59 11.66 -3.43
CA THR A 107 -8.24 11.43 -2.14
C THR A 107 -9.57 10.74 -2.40
N CYS A 108 -9.78 9.56 -1.83
CA CYS A 108 -11.01 8.78 -1.96
C CYS A 108 -11.64 8.56 -0.58
N PRO A 109 -12.46 9.50 -0.06
CA PRO A 109 -12.92 9.48 1.33
C PRO A 109 -13.63 8.19 1.75
N ASP A 110 -14.47 7.65 0.87
CA ASP A 110 -15.22 6.41 1.11
C ASP A 110 -14.30 5.19 1.21
N LEU A 111 -13.33 5.06 0.29
CA LEU A 111 -12.32 4.00 0.34
C LEU A 111 -11.39 4.12 1.55
N ILE A 112 -10.95 5.33 1.90
CA ILE A 112 -10.11 5.59 3.07
C ILE A 112 -10.77 5.01 4.33
N ILE A 113 -12.01 5.44 4.60
CA ILE A 113 -12.74 5.04 5.80
C ILE A 113 -13.05 3.55 5.77
N ASP A 114 -13.43 2.99 4.63
CA ASP A 114 -13.72 1.56 4.50
C ASP A 114 -12.49 0.67 4.77
N GLN A 115 -11.33 1.00 4.19
CA GLN A 115 -10.07 0.26 4.41
C GLN A 115 -9.65 0.33 5.88
N ILE A 116 -9.72 1.52 6.50
CA ILE A 116 -9.34 1.72 7.90
C ILE A 116 -10.29 0.96 8.84
N ARG A 117 -11.61 1.07 8.65
CA ARG A 117 -12.60 0.37 9.49
C ARG A 117 -12.46 -1.14 9.44
N LYS A 118 -12.09 -1.70 8.27
CA LYS A 118 -11.84 -3.13 8.11
C LYS A 118 -10.49 -3.59 8.67
N GLY A 119 -9.64 -2.66 9.14
CA GLY A 119 -8.28 -2.95 9.58
C GLY A 119 -7.35 -3.35 8.44
N LEU A 120 -7.67 -3.00 7.19
CA LEU A 120 -6.87 -3.30 6.00
C LEU A 120 -5.84 -2.20 5.71
N ALA A 121 -5.98 -1.07 6.39
CA ALA A 121 -5.10 0.10 6.32
C ALA A 121 -5.01 0.79 7.69
N HIS A 122 -4.07 1.73 7.80
CA HIS A 122 -4.04 2.72 8.87
C HIS A 122 -4.16 4.13 8.30
N ALA A 123 -4.65 5.06 9.12
CA ALA A 123 -4.64 6.48 8.79
C ALA A 123 -3.19 6.96 8.60
N MET A 124 -2.97 7.84 7.62
CA MET A 124 -1.64 8.36 7.34
C MET A 124 -1.68 9.78 6.76
N THR A 125 -0.93 10.68 7.37
CA THR A 125 -0.43 11.91 6.75
C THR A 125 1.05 11.72 6.39
N VAL A 126 1.54 12.44 5.38
CA VAL A 126 2.98 12.43 5.03
C VAL A 126 3.81 13.39 5.90
N THR A 127 3.14 14.22 6.68
CA THR A 127 3.66 15.26 7.57
C THR A 127 3.59 14.82 9.04
N GLU A 128 4.03 15.68 9.95
CA GLU A 128 3.91 15.46 11.40
C GLU A 128 2.49 15.81 11.95
N GLU A 129 1.62 16.34 11.09
CA GLU A 129 0.25 16.68 11.46
C GLU A 129 -0.61 15.42 11.61
N PRO A 130 -1.55 15.40 12.57
CA PRO A 130 -2.45 14.27 12.76
C PRO A 130 -3.36 14.06 11.54
N ALA A 131 -3.77 12.81 11.33
CA ALA A 131 -4.79 12.49 10.34
C ALA A 131 -6.16 13.10 10.72
N PRO A 132 -7.05 13.30 9.74
CA PRO A 132 -8.41 13.75 9.98
C PRO A 132 -9.16 12.94 11.05
N LYS A 133 -10.00 13.62 11.82
CA LYS A 133 -10.68 13.07 13.00
C LYS A 133 -11.49 11.81 12.70
N ASP A 134 -12.22 11.80 11.59
CA ASP A 134 -13.03 10.66 11.13
C ASP A 134 -12.19 9.42 10.82
N GLN A 135 -10.99 9.61 10.26
CA GLN A 135 -10.02 8.53 10.01
C GLN A 135 -9.44 8.00 11.32
N LEU A 136 -9.15 8.88 12.28
CA LEU A 136 -8.68 8.49 13.61
C LEU A 136 -9.73 7.72 14.40
N GLU A 137 -10.99 8.15 14.36
CA GLU A 137 -12.12 7.43 14.98
C GLU A 137 -12.31 6.05 14.34
N ALA A 138 -12.25 5.95 13.00
CA ALA A 138 -12.30 4.68 12.29
C ALA A 138 -11.13 3.76 12.68
N MET A 139 -9.92 4.30 12.79
CA MET A 139 -8.73 3.54 13.17
C MET A 139 -8.82 3.06 14.62
N ALA A 140 -9.25 3.91 15.54
CA ALA A 140 -9.45 3.55 16.94
C ALA A 140 -10.49 2.45 17.11
N ALA A 141 -11.61 2.49 16.37
CA ALA A 141 -12.61 1.44 16.37
C ALA A 141 -12.05 0.10 15.85
N ALA A 142 -11.32 0.12 14.72
CA ALA A 142 -10.70 -1.08 14.17
C ALA A 142 -9.64 -1.68 15.11
N GLN A 143 -8.90 -0.83 15.83
CA GLN A 143 -7.93 -1.24 16.84
C GLN A 143 -8.59 -1.87 18.08
N ALA A 144 -9.65 -1.25 18.60
CA ALA A 144 -10.41 -1.77 19.74
C ALA A 144 -10.99 -3.16 19.45
N GLU A 145 -11.45 -3.36 18.21
CA GLU A 145 -12.01 -4.64 17.74
C GLU A 145 -10.96 -5.59 17.16
N ARG A 146 -9.66 -5.23 17.24
CA ARG A 146 -8.54 -6.07 16.79
C ARG A 146 -8.70 -6.55 15.34
N ARG A 147 -9.20 -5.68 14.45
CA ARG A 147 -9.44 -6.01 13.05
C ARG A 147 -8.16 -5.99 12.22
N GLY A 148 -8.06 -6.90 11.25
CA GLY A 148 -7.01 -6.89 10.22
C GLY A 148 -5.62 -6.73 10.83
N ILE A 149 -4.85 -5.74 10.39
CA ILE A 149 -3.45 -5.50 10.81
C ILE A 149 -3.29 -5.35 12.34
N TRP A 150 -4.36 -5.06 13.08
CA TRP A 150 -4.35 -4.87 14.54
C TRP A 150 -4.52 -6.15 15.37
N ALA A 151 -4.83 -7.28 14.72
CA ALA A 151 -5.29 -8.48 15.42
C ALA A 151 -4.26 -9.05 16.41
N HIS A 152 -2.97 -9.10 16.03
CA HIS A 152 -1.91 -9.70 16.85
C HIS A 152 -0.97 -8.68 17.49
N GLY A 153 -1.46 -7.45 17.68
CA GLY A 153 -0.71 -6.37 18.33
C GLY A 153 -0.88 -5.04 17.62
N ILE A 154 -0.73 -3.95 18.37
CA ILE A 154 -0.74 -2.58 17.86
C ILE A 154 0.61 -1.97 18.25
N PRO A 155 1.56 -1.83 17.31
CA PRO A 155 2.82 -1.16 17.62
C PRO A 155 2.57 0.34 17.80
N GLU A 156 3.47 1.07 18.47
CA GLU A 156 3.34 2.52 18.59
C GLU A 156 3.48 3.24 17.25
N PHE A 157 4.37 2.72 16.41
CA PHE A 157 4.59 3.18 15.04
C PHE A 157 4.57 1.99 14.09
N ILE A 158 4.04 2.19 12.89
CA ILE A 158 4.26 1.27 11.77
C ILE A 158 5.44 1.80 10.96
N LEU A 159 6.45 0.95 10.74
CA LEU A 159 7.53 1.20 9.80
C LEU A 159 7.00 0.96 8.37
N THR A 160 6.66 2.04 7.67
CA THR A 160 5.99 1.99 6.36
C THR A 160 6.95 2.04 5.18
N SER A 161 8.15 2.60 5.36
CA SER A 161 9.21 2.50 4.35
C SER A 161 10.59 2.44 4.99
N THR A 162 11.45 1.64 4.35
CA THR A 162 12.89 1.62 4.62
C THR A 162 13.64 2.23 3.45
N HIS A 163 14.66 3.03 3.75
CA HIS A 163 15.55 3.63 2.76
C HIS A 163 16.99 3.41 3.18
N SER A 164 17.81 2.89 2.28
CA SER A 164 19.23 2.63 2.55
C SER A 164 20.07 3.84 2.17
N ASN A 165 21.16 4.10 2.91
CA ASN A 165 21.97 5.29 2.68
C ASN A 165 22.73 5.27 1.34
N ASP A 166 22.94 4.09 0.75
CA ASP A 166 23.52 3.90 -0.57
C ASP A 166 22.51 4.01 -1.73
N GLU A 167 21.23 4.30 -1.47
CA GLU A 167 20.22 4.55 -2.53
C GLU A 167 20.41 5.91 -3.22
N GLY A 168 21.35 6.73 -2.78
CA GLY A 168 21.78 7.95 -3.48
C GLY A 168 20.81 9.12 -3.38
N TYR A 169 19.94 9.14 -2.36
CA TYR A 169 19.04 10.27 -2.14
C TYR A 169 19.83 11.52 -1.68
N PRO A 170 19.48 12.72 -2.19
CA PRO A 170 20.08 13.95 -1.70
C PRO A 170 19.64 14.23 -0.25
N GLY A 171 20.60 14.50 0.63
CA GLY A 171 20.37 14.84 2.03
C GLY A 171 20.44 13.64 2.98
N ALA A 172 19.82 13.77 4.15
CA ALA A 172 19.81 12.71 5.16
C ALA A 172 18.81 11.60 4.79
N THR A 173 19.32 10.37 4.71
CA THR A 173 18.51 9.16 4.53
C THR A 173 17.65 8.89 5.76
N TYR A 174 16.44 8.35 5.54
CA TYR A 174 15.50 8.10 6.62
C TYR A 174 14.55 6.94 6.33
N ASN A 175 14.18 6.22 7.37
CA ASN A 175 13.02 5.33 7.39
C ASN A 175 11.76 6.12 7.76
N ARG A 176 10.58 5.72 7.26
CA ARG A 176 9.30 6.36 7.61
C ARG A 176 8.57 5.56 8.69
N LEU A 177 8.26 6.25 9.78
CA LEU A 177 7.40 5.77 10.85
C LEU A 177 6.05 6.47 10.76
N VAL A 178 4.94 5.75 10.95
CA VAL A 178 3.60 6.33 11.06
C VAL A 178 3.00 5.97 12.39
N SER A 179 2.58 6.97 13.17
CA SER A 179 1.98 6.73 14.48
C SER A 179 0.65 6.00 14.34
N THR A 180 0.47 4.92 15.10
CA THR A 180 -0.82 4.21 15.17
C THR A 180 -1.86 4.95 16.03
N ARG A 181 -1.48 6.04 16.69
CA ARG A 181 -2.39 6.89 17.49
C ARG A 181 -2.87 8.09 16.69
N THR A 182 -1.99 8.76 15.97
CA THR A 182 -2.30 10.04 15.29
C THR A 182 -2.28 9.96 13.77
N GLY A 183 -1.79 8.87 13.17
CA GLY A 183 -1.57 8.78 11.73
C GLY A 183 -0.47 9.71 11.20
N ALA A 184 0.21 10.47 12.06
CA ALA A 184 1.30 11.36 11.67
C ALA A 184 2.55 10.57 11.26
N SER A 185 3.22 11.04 10.21
CA SER A 185 4.52 10.53 9.80
C SER A 185 5.66 11.17 10.59
N ARG A 186 6.66 10.37 10.94
CA ARG A 186 7.95 10.82 11.46
C ARG A 186 9.08 10.22 10.63
N LYS A 187 10.13 11.01 10.42
CA LYS A 187 11.38 10.54 9.82
C LYS A 187 12.29 9.96 10.90
N TRP A 188 12.70 8.71 10.73
CA TRP A 188 13.78 8.10 11.50
C TRP A 188 15.06 8.21 10.69
N LEU A 189 15.84 9.26 10.95
CA LEU A 189 17.10 9.53 10.25
C LEU A 189 18.19 8.53 10.65
N HIS A 190 18.99 8.07 9.69
CA HIS A 190 20.14 7.19 9.94
C HIS A 190 21.19 7.33 8.83
N LYS A 191 22.33 6.65 9.01
CA LYS A 191 23.43 6.55 8.02
C LYS A 191 23.69 5.12 7.57
N ASP A 192 22.86 4.18 8.01
CA ASP A 192 23.05 2.76 7.74
C ASP A 192 22.82 2.40 6.27
N ASN A 193 23.64 1.49 5.77
CA ASN A 193 23.42 0.80 4.49
C ASN A 193 22.75 -0.54 4.79
N TYR A 194 21.57 -0.77 4.22
CA TYR A 194 20.83 -2.02 4.33
C TYR A 194 21.15 -2.93 3.15
N ARG A 195 21.32 -4.22 3.44
CA ARG A 195 21.36 -5.24 2.39
C ARG A 195 19.94 -5.62 1.99
N ASP A 196 19.76 -6.08 0.75
CA ASP A 196 18.51 -6.74 0.39
C ASP A 196 18.21 -7.88 1.36
N CYS A 197 16.93 -8.03 1.70
CA CYS A 197 16.43 -9.04 2.62
C CYS A 197 16.88 -8.86 4.08
N GLN A 198 17.44 -7.71 4.44
CA GLN A 198 17.73 -7.37 5.83
C GLN A 198 16.45 -6.93 6.54
N GLU A 199 16.17 -7.50 7.71
CA GLU A 199 15.11 -6.99 8.60
C GLU A 199 15.60 -5.74 9.33
N VAL A 200 14.82 -4.67 9.25
CA VAL A 200 15.05 -3.39 9.93
C VAL A 200 13.94 -3.21 10.96
N CYS A 201 14.29 -3.07 12.23
CA CYS A 201 13.33 -2.98 13.33
C CYS A 201 13.45 -1.66 14.06
N HIS A 202 12.32 -1.00 14.29
CA HIS A 202 12.22 0.11 15.23
C HIS A 202 12.08 -0.44 16.66
N GLU A 203 12.55 0.31 17.66
CA GLU A 203 12.51 -0.08 19.09
C GLU A 203 11.09 -0.35 19.62
N THR A 204 10.07 0.22 18.97
CA THR A 204 8.65 0.01 19.31
C THR A 204 8.06 -1.30 18.74
N GLY A 205 8.90 -2.15 18.14
CA GLY A 205 8.55 -3.51 17.73
C GLY A 205 7.98 -3.66 16.32
N SER A 206 7.91 -2.57 15.52
CA SER A 206 7.59 -2.66 14.10
C SER A 206 8.85 -2.86 13.27
N CYS A 207 8.87 -3.95 12.51
CA CYS A 207 9.95 -4.33 11.63
C CYS A 207 9.49 -4.36 10.17
N MET A 208 10.43 -4.08 9.27
CA MET A 208 10.26 -4.19 7.83
C MET A 208 11.50 -4.77 7.18
N VAL A 209 11.34 -5.75 6.29
CA VAL A 209 12.42 -6.26 5.43
C VAL A 209 12.74 -5.23 4.36
N HIS A 210 13.98 -4.76 4.34
CA HIS A 210 14.49 -3.89 3.30
C HIS A 210 14.72 -4.67 2.00
N VAL A 211 14.20 -4.12 0.90
CA VAL A 211 14.48 -4.57 -0.46
C VAL A 211 14.59 -3.34 -1.35
N HIS A 212 15.69 -3.24 -2.09
CA HIS A 212 15.91 -2.16 -3.04
C HIS A 212 14.77 -2.11 -4.07
N PHE A 213 14.33 -0.91 -4.46
CA PHE A 213 13.14 -0.74 -5.31
C PHE A 213 13.20 -1.57 -6.61
N SER A 214 14.35 -1.63 -7.28
CA SER A 214 14.56 -2.41 -8.52
C SER A 214 14.37 -3.92 -8.35
N LYS A 215 14.35 -4.43 -7.12
CA LYS A 215 14.21 -5.85 -6.78
C LYS A 215 12.92 -6.18 -6.05
N ARG A 216 11.96 -5.25 -5.95
CA ARG A 216 10.64 -5.51 -5.35
C ARG A 216 9.69 -6.24 -6.31
N TYR A 217 9.87 -6.02 -7.62
CA TYR A 217 8.96 -6.49 -8.66
C TYR A 217 9.74 -7.07 -9.85
N GLY A 218 9.05 -7.80 -10.72
CA GLY A 218 9.62 -8.31 -11.98
C GLY A 218 10.57 -9.49 -11.81
N GLN A 219 11.39 -9.75 -12.83
CA GLN A 219 12.25 -10.94 -12.91
C GLN A 219 13.47 -10.90 -11.97
N GLN A 220 13.91 -9.70 -11.58
CA GLN A 220 15.04 -9.50 -10.66
C GLN A 220 14.60 -9.41 -9.20
N ARG A 221 13.41 -9.93 -8.89
CA ARG A 221 12.81 -9.83 -7.56
C ARG A 221 13.69 -10.54 -6.52
N ALA A 222 13.85 -9.92 -5.36
CA ALA A 222 14.67 -10.47 -4.27
C ALA A 222 14.07 -11.78 -3.72
N ALA A 223 14.94 -12.75 -3.42
CA ALA A 223 14.54 -14.10 -3.02
C ALA A 223 13.69 -14.15 -1.74
N CYS A 224 13.91 -13.25 -0.79
CA CYS A 224 13.14 -13.18 0.46
C CYS A 224 11.68 -12.76 0.28
N LEU A 225 11.30 -12.23 -0.89
CA LEU A 225 9.93 -11.81 -1.13
C LEU A 225 8.98 -12.98 -1.47
N GLY A 226 9.51 -14.21 -1.51
CA GLY A 226 8.76 -15.41 -1.84
C GLY A 226 8.31 -15.47 -3.31
N HIS A 227 8.03 -16.68 -3.77
CA HIS A 227 7.30 -16.95 -5.01
C HIS A 227 5.80 -17.01 -4.73
#